data_AF-A0A645IJA6-F1
#
_entry.id   AF-A0A645IJA6-F1
#
_cell.length_a   1.000
_cell.length_b   1.000
_cell.length_c   1.000
_cell.angle_alpha   90.00
_cell.angle_beta   90.00
_cell.angle_gamma   90.00
#
_symmetry.space_group_name_H-M   'P 1'
#
loop_
_entity.id
_entity.type
_entity.pdbx_description
1 polymer ?
#
loop_
_entity_poly.entity_id
_entity_poly.type
_entity_poly.pdbx_seq_one_letter_code
_entity_poly.pdbx_strand_id
1 'polypeptide(L)'
;MLLYSEGERIVICPAIPASWKTLSFTLRAESGVLVTVAMKDGRLDRVRLEALRDTRVVLECPREDPLEIRLQKGDVYERVCPDTVN
;
A
#
# COMPACT_ATOMS: atom_id res chain seq x y z
N MET A 1 -6.60 -3.37 -11.31
CA MET A 1 -5.25 -3.70 -10.82
C MET A 1 -5.11 -3.24 -9.38
N LEU A 2 -4.82 -4.17 -8.46
CA LEU A 2 -4.79 -3.92 -7.01
C LEU A 2 -3.43 -3.42 -6.51
N LEU A 3 -2.35 -3.94 -7.08
CA LEU A 3 -0.97 -3.59 -6.72
C LEU A 3 -0.11 -3.60 -7.99
N TYR A 4 0.81 -2.65 -8.09
CA TYR A 4 1.94 -2.69 -9.02
C TYR A 4 3.23 -2.50 -8.23
N SER A 5 4.27 -3.25 -8.57
CA SER A 5 5.59 -3.09 -7.96
C SER A 5 6.70 -3.34 -8.96
N GLU A 6 7.74 -2.51 -8.92
CA GLU A 6 8.96 -2.66 -9.71
C GLU A 6 10.14 -2.10 -8.89
N GLY A 7 11.12 -2.96 -8.57
CA GLY A 7 12.24 -2.58 -7.72
C GLY A 7 11.81 -2.06 -6.34
N GLU A 8 12.14 -0.81 -6.02
CA GLU A 8 11.76 -0.15 -4.74
C GLU A 8 10.32 0.43 -4.78
N ARG A 9 9.71 0.54 -5.96
CA ARG A 9 8.44 1.22 -6.14
C ARG A 9 7.26 0.31 -5.83
N ILE A 10 6.30 0.78 -5.03
CA ILE A 10 5.05 0.10 -4.70
C ILE A 10 3.89 1.06 -4.93
N VAL A 11 2.99 0.74 -5.87
CA VAL A 11 1.83 1.56 -6.21
C VAL A 11 0.55 0.84 -5.79
N ILE A 12 -0.20 1.46 -4.87
CA ILE A 12 -1.46 0.93 -4.36
C ILE A 12 -2.60 1.30 -5.29
N CYS A 13 -3.42 0.31 -5.65
CA CYS A 13 -4.67 0.52 -6.38
C CYS A 13 -4.54 1.38 -7.66
N PRO A 14 -3.53 1.16 -8.53
CA PRO A 14 -3.24 2.03 -9.67
C PRO A 14 -4.36 2.08 -10.73
N ALA A 15 -5.21 1.05 -10.80
CA ALA A 15 -6.30 0.97 -11.77
C ALA A 15 -7.46 0.11 -11.24
N ILE A 16 -8.07 0.49 -10.12
CA ILE A 16 -9.25 -0.22 -9.60
C ILE A 16 -10.53 0.24 -10.34
N PRO A 17 -11.50 -0.65 -10.60
CA PRO A 17 -12.80 -0.24 -11.11
C PRO A 17 -13.55 0.65 -10.11
N ALA A 18 -14.20 1.71 -10.59
CA ALA A 18 -14.97 2.65 -9.74
C ALA A 18 -16.15 2.01 -8.99
N SER A 19 -16.62 0.84 -9.44
CA SER A 19 -17.66 0.03 -8.81
C SER A 19 -17.16 -0.70 -7.55
N TRP A 20 -15.85 -0.88 -7.38
CA TRP A 20 -15.27 -1.58 -6.24
C TRP A 20 -15.12 -0.60 -5.06
N LYS A 21 -16.12 -0.61 -4.17
CA LYS A 21 -16.18 0.31 -3.01
C LYS A 21 -15.40 -0.20 -1.82
N THR A 22 -15.53 -1.49 -1.50
CA THR A 22 -14.92 -2.07 -0.30
C THR A 22 -14.18 -3.34 -0.71
N LEU A 23 -12.90 -3.42 -0.33
CA LEU A 23 -12.05 -4.58 -0.61
C LEU A 23 -10.91 -4.65 0.38
N SER A 24 -10.33 -5.84 0.51
CA SER A 24 -9.11 -6.08 1.27
C SER A 24 -8.26 -7.12 0.55
N PHE A 25 -6.95 -6.93 0.53
CA PHE A 25 -6.02 -7.89 -0.05
C PHE A 25 -4.66 -7.87 0.64
N THR A 26 -3.92 -8.97 0.48
CA THR A 26 -2.48 -9.06 0.80
C THR A 26 -1.76 -9.62 -0.41
N LEU A 27 -0.73 -8.90 -0.89
CA LEU A 27 0.08 -9.29 -2.04
C LEU A 27 1.56 -9.03 -1.75
N ARG A 28 2.44 -9.75 -2.45
CA ARG A 28 3.90 -9.58 -2.32
C ARG A 28 4.41 -8.63 -3.40
N ALA A 29 5.16 -7.61 -2.99
CA ALA A 29 5.91 -6.73 -3.87
C ALA A 29 7.31 -7.28 -4.17
N GLU A 30 7.87 -6.91 -5.32
CA GLU A 30 9.22 -7.30 -5.75
C GLU A 30 10.32 -6.90 -4.76
N SER A 31 10.15 -5.76 -4.08
CA SER A 31 11.06 -5.26 -3.04
C SER A 31 11.22 -6.21 -1.84
N GLY A 32 10.42 -7.29 -1.76
CA GLY A 32 10.44 -8.24 -0.66
C GLY A 32 9.55 -7.80 0.50
N VAL A 33 8.47 -7.08 0.20
CA VAL A 33 7.49 -6.60 1.18
C VAL A 33 6.15 -7.30 0.96
N LEU A 34 5.52 -7.75 2.04
CA LEU A 34 4.09 -8.10 2.03
C LEU A 34 3.28 -6.83 2.24
N VAL A 35 2.40 -6.55 1.28
CA VAL A 35 1.56 -5.35 1.26
C VAL A 35 0.13 -5.79 1.54
N THR A 36 -0.42 -5.37 2.67
CA THR A 36 -1.82 -5.54 3.03
C THR A 36 -2.54 -4.21 2.90
N VAL A 37 -3.66 -4.20 2.17
CA VAL A 37 -4.45 -3.00 1.91
C VAL A 37 -5.90 -3.25 2.24
N ALA A 38 -6.54 -2.28 2.88
CA ALA A 38 -7.98 -2.21 3.01
C ALA A 38 -8.50 -0.91 2.38
N MET A 39 -9.62 -1.03 1.67
CA MET A 39 -10.38 0.09 1.15
C MET A 39 -11.82 0.01 1.63
N LYS A 40 -12.40 1.17 1.89
CA LYS A 40 -13.78 1.34 2.31
C LYS A 40 -14.40 2.51 1.57
N ASP A 41 -15.63 2.34 1.08
CA ASP A 41 -16.39 3.39 0.38
C ASP A 41 -15.65 4.05 -0.80
N GLY A 42 -14.80 3.28 -1.48
CA GLY A 42 -13.99 3.70 -2.62
C GLY A 42 -12.75 4.50 -2.24
N ARG A 43 -12.39 4.54 -0.96
CA ARG A 43 -11.22 5.24 -0.40
C ARG A 43 -10.26 4.25 0.25
N LEU A 44 -8.99 4.61 0.26
CA LEU A 44 -7.96 3.87 0.97
C LEU A 44 -8.15 4.07 2.48
N ASP A 45 -8.31 2.99 3.22
CA ASP A 45 -8.54 2.99 4.67
C ASP A 45 -7.25 2.61 5.41
N ARG A 46 -6.55 1.58 4.94
CA ARG A 46 -5.34 1.08 5.58
C ARG A 46 -4.33 0.56 4.56
N VAL A 47 -3.05 0.82 4.84
CA VAL A 47 -1.91 0.14 4.21
C VAL A 47 -0.98 -0.37 5.30
N ARG A 48 -0.64 -1.66 5.24
CA ARG A 48 0.37 -2.29 6.09
C ARG A 48 1.44 -2.91 5.22
N LEU A 49 2.69 -2.61 5.53
CA LEU A 49 3.87 -3.16 4.88
C LEU A 49 4.62 -4.02 5.90
N GLU A 50 4.97 -5.23 5.52
CA GLU A 50 5.82 -6.11 6.32
C GLU A 50 7.05 -6.52 5.50
N ALA A 51 8.23 -6.18 6.01
CA ALA A 51 9.48 -6.40 5.31
C ALA A 51 10.00 -7.82 5.53
N LEU A 52 10.15 -8.59 4.45
CA LEU A 52 10.72 -9.95 4.48
C LEU A 52 12.26 -9.94 4.38
N ARG A 53 12.82 -8.78 4.05
CA ARG A 53 14.27 -8.48 3.99
C ARG A 53 14.48 -6.99 4.23
N ASP A 54 15.71 -6.62 4.53
CA ASP A 54 16.12 -5.21 4.57
C ASP A 54 15.88 -4.59 3.19
N THR A 55 15.16 -3.48 3.15
CA THR A 55 14.71 -2.88 1.90
C THR A 55 14.39 -1.40 2.06
N ARG A 56 14.35 -0.72 0.92
CA ARG A 56 13.85 0.63 0.77
C ARG A 56 12.67 0.58 -0.18
N VAL A 57 11.59 1.27 0.18
CA VAL A 57 10.39 1.34 -0.64
C VAL A 57 9.95 2.78 -0.86
N VAL A 58 9.45 3.05 -2.07
CA VAL A 58 8.71 4.26 -2.41
C VAL A 58 7.25 3.86 -2.56
N LEU A 59 6.44 4.22 -1.56
CA LEU A 59 5.02 3.92 -1.51
C LEU A 59 4.22 5.04 -2.19
N GLU A 60 3.47 4.68 -3.22
CA GLU A 60 2.53 5.57 -3.91
C GLU A 60 1.09 5.15 -3.58
N CYS A 61 0.39 6.02 -2.86
CA CYS A 61 -1.03 5.87 -2.56
C CYS A 61 -1.87 6.78 -3.46
N PRO A 62 -3.11 6.39 -3.81
CA PRO A 62 -3.99 7.26 -4.60
C PRO A 62 -4.21 8.62 -3.92
N ARG A 63 -4.03 9.72 -4.66
CA ARG A 63 -4.25 11.11 -4.20
C ARG A 63 -3.30 11.59 -3.11
N GLU A 64 -2.12 11.00 -3.01
CA GLU A 64 -1.11 11.37 -2.03
C GLU A 64 0.28 11.46 -2.69
N ASP A 65 1.18 12.23 -2.08
CA ASP A 65 2.57 12.28 -2.52
C ASP A 65 3.29 10.97 -2.17
N PRO A 66 4.26 10.53 -3.01
CA PRO A 66 5.06 9.34 -2.73
C PRO A 66 5.81 9.46 -1.40
N LEU A 67 5.81 8.36 -0.63
CA LEU A 67 6.52 8.28 0.65
C LEU A 67 7.68 7.29 0.59
N GLU A 68 8.88 7.75 0.90
CA GLU A 68 10.05 6.88 1.06
C GLU A 68 10.11 6.28 2.47
N ILE A 69 10.27 4.96 2.55
CA ILE A 69 10.33 4.20 3.80
C ILE A 69 11.52 3.25 3.73
N ARG A 70 12.32 3.21 4.79
CA ARG A 70 13.38 2.20 4.98
C ARG A 70 12.90 1.21 6.03
N LEU A 71 12.98 -0.07 5.71
CA LEU A 71 12.51 -1.15 6.56
C LEU A 71 13.62 -2.19 6.72
N GLN A 72 13.84 -2.64 7.94
CA GLN A 72 14.63 -3.82 8.25
C GLN A 72 13.75 -5.06 8.16
N LYS A 73 14.37 -6.22 7.96
CA LYS A 73 13.66 -7.51 7.97
C LYS A 73 12.87 -7.68 9.28
N GLY A 74 11.57 -7.93 9.14
CA GLY A 74 10.63 -8.08 10.25
C GLY A 74 9.92 -6.78 10.65
N ASP A 75 10.34 -5.63 10.11
CA ASP A 75 9.65 -4.37 10.37
C ASP A 75 8.24 -4.39 9.79
N VAL A 76 7.35 -3.75 10.53
CA VAL A 76 5.98 -3.49 10.13
C VAL A 76 5.77 -2.00 10.10
N TYR A 77 5.45 -1.48 8.92
CA TYR A 77 4.94 -0.12 8.76
C TYR A 77 3.43 -0.18 8.56
N GLU A 78 2.71 0.67 9.28
CA GLU A 78 1.26 0.74 9.18
C GLU A 78 0.81 2.19 9.04
N ARG A 79 -0.10 2.40 8.10
CA ARG A 79 -0.77 3.67 7.88
C ARG A 79 -2.27 3.47 7.88
N VAL A 80 -2.94 4.24 8.71
CA VAL A 80 -4.40 4.43 8.67
C VAL A 80 -4.66 5.76 7.98
N CYS A 81 -5.46 5.74 6.92
CA CYS A 81 -5.90 6.96 6.24
C CYS A 81 -7.28 7.30 6.82
N PRO A 82 -7.39 8.30 7.72
CA PRO A 82 -8.67 8.64 8.31
C PRO A 82 -9.64 9.12 7.24
N ASP A 83 -10.92 8.76 7.41
CA ASP A 83 -12.02 9.41 6.71
C ASP A 83 -11.95 10.91 7.04
N THR A 84 -11.47 11.74 6.12
CA THR A 84 -11.74 13.17 6.18
C THR A 84 -13.23 13.32 5.94
N VAL A 85 -14.00 13.29 7.04
CA VAL A 85 -15.39 13.75 7.10
C VAL A 85 -15.35 15.21 6.69
N ASN A 86 -15.91 15.50 5.53
CA ASN A 86 -16.19 16.87 5.08
C ASN A 86 -17.64 16.88 4.62
#